data_AF-A0A7C1UU97-F1
#
_entry.id   AF-A0A7C1UU97-F1
#
_cell.length_a   1.000
_cell.length_b   1.000
_cell.length_c   1.000
_cell.angle_alpha   90.00
_cell.angle_beta   90.00
_cell.angle_gamma   90.00
#
_symmetry.space_group_name_H-M   'P 1'
#
loop_
_entity.id
_entity.type
_entity.pdbx_description
1 polymer ?
#
loop_
_entity_poly.entity_id
_entity_poly.type
_entity_poly.pdbx_seq_one_letter_code
_entity_poly.pdbx_strand_id
1 'polypeptide(L)'
;LLIENTDQRSKDYSRIMDRFRPGHADYTYQQKYGFRDYRGGGRASARETAMRVAAGAIAKKYLKIRYGIEIRGYLAQIGPIVIENVDWDVVETNPFFCPDAGKVKELEDYMDALRKEGNSIGARVNVVATGMPPGLGEPIFDRLDADIAHALMSINAVKGVEIGAGFASIEQKGTEHRDEMTPAGFLSNHAGGVLGGISSGQDIVASIALKPTSSLRLPGKSVNLQGEPVEVVTEGRHDPCVGIRATPIAEAMLAIVLMDHMLRHRAQNMDVKSVTPVIPSGAG
;
A
#
# COMPACT_ATOMS: atom_id res chain seq x y z
N LEU A 1 -4.66 1.20 -22.07
CA LEU A 1 -5.54 2.04 -21.21
C LEU A 1 -5.02 3.47 -21.27
N LEU A 2 -5.91 4.45 -21.41
CA LEU A 2 -5.57 5.89 -21.43
C LEU A 2 -6.51 6.60 -20.44
N ILE A 3 -5.97 7.48 -19.60
CA ILE A 3 -6.76 8.27 -18.65
C ILE A 3 -6.48 9.75 -18.92
N GLU A 4 -7.48 10.48 -19.41
CA GLU A 4 -7.38 11.91 -19.67
C GLU A 4 -7.43 12.71 -18.35
N ASN A 5 -6.61 13.76 -18.25
CA ASN A 5 -6.54 14.60 -17.07
C ASN A 5 -7.29 15.92 -17.28
N THR A 6 -8.34 16.14 -16.50
CA THR A 6 -9.28 17.25 -16.65
C THR A 6 -9.06 18.41 -15.68
N ASP A 7 -8.22 18.26 -14.65
CA ASP A 7 -7.99 19.28 -13.60
C ASP A 7 -6.52 19.72 -13.54
N GLN A 8 -6.02 20.31 -14.63
CA GLN A 8 -4.66 20.87 -14.68
C GLN A 8 -4.67 22.34 -14.26
N ARG A 9 -4.19 22.62 -13.05
CA ARG A 9 -3.94 23.99 -12.57
C ARG A 9 -2.45 24.28 -12.53
N SER A 10 -1.88 24.66 -13.67
CA SER A 10 -0.44 24.88 -13.82
C SER A 10 0.08 26.16 -13.15
N LYS A 11 -0.80 27.13 -12.87
CA LYS A 11 -0.42 28.45 -12.33
C LYS A 11 0.04 28.43 -10.87
N ASP A 12 -0.37 27.45 -10.07
CA ASP A 12 -0.10 27.40 -8.63
C ASP A 12 1.36 27.01 -8.30
N TYR A 13 2.14 26.54 -9.28
CA TYR A 13 3.48 25.95 -9.06
C TYR A 13 4.67 26.86 -9.41
N SER A 14 4.43 28.09 -9.90
CA SER A 14 5.51 29.01 -10.28
C SER A 14 6.38 29.43 -9.08
N ARG A 15 5.79 29.54 -7.89
CA ARG A 15 6.46 30.00 -6.65
C ARG A 15 7.45 28.99 -6.07
N ILE A 16 7.46 27.75 -6.59
CA ILE A 16 8.36 26.66 -6.15
C ILE A 16 9.33 26.21 -7.26
N MET A 17 9.45 26.96 -8.35
CA MET A 17 10.27 26.61 -9.50
C MET A 17 11.75 26.41 -9.14
N ASP A 18 12.26 27.23 -8.24
CA ASP A 18 13.65 27.27 -7.79
C ASP A 18 13.85 26.60 -6.41
N ARG A 19 12.79 26.16 -5.74
CA ARG A 19 12.82 25.63 -4.36
C ARG A 19 12.61 24.12 -4.30
N PHE A 20 13.36 23.41 -3.47
CA PHE A 20 13.08 22.01 -3.17
C PHE A 20 12.05 21.89 -2.06
N ARG A 21 10.93 21.17 -2.29
CA ARG A 21 9.95 20.94 -1.22
C ARG A 21 10.46 19.82 -0.29
N PRO A 22 10.51 20.05 1.04
CA PRO A 22 10.86 19.00 1.98
C PRO A 22 9.97 17.76 1.81
N GLY A 23 10.56 16.57 1.86
CA GLY A 23 9.84 15.31 1.72
C GLY A 23 9.35 14.96 0.30
N HIS A 24 9.55 15.83 -0.70
CA HIS A 24 9.29 15.52 -2.10
C HIS A 24 10.55 15.01 -2.81
N ALA A 25 10.38 14.51 -4.03
CA ALA A 25 11.47 14.02 -4.87
C ALA A 25 12.26 15.15 -5.56
N ASP A 26 11.94 16.42 -5.30
CA ASP A 26 12.49 17.57 -6.03
C ASP A 26 14.03 17.56 -6.00
N TYR A 27 14.62 17.49 -4.80
CA TYR A 27 16.06 17.49 -4.62
C TYR A 27 16.72 16.26 -5.24
N THR A 28 16.17 15.06 -4.98
CA THR A 28 16.77 13.81 -5.45
C THR A 28 16.70 13.67 -6.97
N TYR A 29 15.63 14.16 -7.62
CA TYR A 29 15.55 14.20 -9.08
C TYR A 29 16.53 15.20 -9.68
N GLN A 30 16.67 16.39 -9.07
CA GLN A 30 17.66 17.37 -9.50
C GLN A 30 19.08 16.80 -9.42
N GLN A 31 19.43 16.13 -8.31
CA GLN A 31 20.75 15.50 -8.15
C GLN A 31 20.96 14.31 -9.08
N LYS A 32 19.93 13.48 -9.31
CA LYS A 32 20.04 12.27 -10.14
C LYS A 32 20.08 12.58 -11.65
N TYR A 33 19.30 13.55 -12.11
CA TYR A 33 19.07 13.78 -13.54
C TYR A 33 19.53 15.17 -14.03
N GLY A 34 20.04 16.03 -13.14
CA GLY A 34 20.36 17.42 -13.47
C GLY A 34 19.13 18.30 -13.73
N PHE A 35 17.93 17.75 -13.63
CA PHE A 35 16.67 18.43 -13.89
C PHE A 35 15.54 17.79 -13.07
N ARG A 36 14.60 18.63 -12.63
CA ARG A 36 13.33 18.21 -12.03
C ARG A 36 12.17 18.95 -12.70
N ASP A 37 11.03 18.27 -12.82
CA ASP A 37 9.79 18.96 -13.18
C ASP A 37 9.13 19.54 -11.92
N TYR A 38 9.31 20.85 -11.72
CA TYR A 38 8.76 21.58 -10.56
C TYR A 38 7.23 21.64 -10.54
N ARG A 39 6.55 21.35 -11.66
CA ARG A 39 5.08 21.45 -11.78
C ARG A 39 4.35 20.31 -11.06
N GLY A 40 5.07 19.36 -10.45
CA GLY A 40 4.48 18.27 -9.67
C GLY A 40 3.72 17.21 -10.49
N GLY A 41 3.69 17.33 -11.82
CA GLY A 41 2.98 16.42 -12.74
C GLY A 41 3.87 15.38 -13.43
N GLY A 42 5.16 15.30 -13.10
CA GLY A 42 6.11 14.36 -13.71
C GLY A 42 6.10 12.96 -13.10
N ARG A 43 7.12 12.15 -13.40
CA ARG A 43 7.27 10.74 -12.95
C ARG A 43 7.31 10.53 -11.43
N ALA A 44 7.57 11.58 -10.66
CA ALA A 44 7.53 11.53 -9.20
C ALA A 44 6.11 11.72 -8.62
N SER A 45 5.14 12.11 -9.45
CA SER A 45 3.77 12.38 -9.04
C SER A 45 3.03 11.09 -8.72
N ALA A 46 2.18 11.14 -7.70
CA ALA A 46 1.22 10.06 -7.42
C ALA A 46 0.20 9.86 -8.55
N ARG A 47 0.16 10.72 -9.59
CA ARG A 47 -0.71 10.53 -10.76
C ARG A 47 -0.48 9.20 -11.47
N GLU A 48 0.75 8.69 -11.46
CA GLU A 48 1.08 7.40 -12.08
C GLU A 48 0.29 6.22 -11.45
N THR A 49 -0.10 6.33 -10.18
CA THR A 49 -0.85 5.27 -9.49
C THR A 49 -2.23 5.03 -10.08
N ALA A 50 -2.81 5.99 -10.82
CA ALA A 50 -4.04 5.77 -11.57
C ALA A 50 -3.90 4.63 -12.60
N MET A 51 -2.73 4.51 -13.23
CA MET A 51 -2.44 3.42 -14.16
C MET A 51 -2.22 2.09 -13.44
N ARG A 52 -1.61 2.12 -12.24
CA ARG A 52 -1.49 0.93 -11.38
C ARG A 52 -2.86 0.39 -11.01
N VAL A 53 -3.78 1.25 -10.56
CA VAL A 53 -5.16 0.85 -10.22
C VAL A 53 -5.89 0.31 -11.46
N ALA A 54 -5.74 0.95 -12.62
CA ALA A 54 -6.38 0.48 -13.85
C ALA A 54 -5.89 -0.91 -14.29
N ALA A 55 -4.59 -1.18 -14.19
CA ALA A 55 -4.01 -2.50 -14.45
C ALA A 55 -4.41 -3.52 -13.36
N GLY A 56 -4.36 -3.12 -12.10
CA GLY A 56 -4.75 -3.93 -10.96
C GLY A 56 -6.21 -4.35 -11.00
N ALA A 57 -7.12 -3.51 -11.50
CA ALA A 57 -8.53 -3.87 -11.70
C ALA A 57 -8.70 -5.05 -12.67
N ILE A 58 -7.91 -5.10 -13.74
CA ILE A 58 -7.89 -6.23 -14.67
C ILE A 58 -7.35 -7.48 -13.97
N ALA A 59 -6.24 -7.36 -13.23
CA ALA A 59 -5.64 -8.46 -12.47
C ALA A 59 -6.62 -9.01 -11.42
N LYS A 60 -7.21 -8.16 -10.58
CA LYS A 60 -8.25 -8.53 -9.59
C LYS A 60 -9.40 -9.29 -10.23
N LYS A 61 -9.92 -8.78 -11.35
CA LYS A 61 -11.04 -9.41 -12.06
C LYS A 61 -10.67 -10.81 -12.58
N TYR A 62 -9.50 -10.95 -13.19
CA TYR A 62 -9.04 -12.24 -13.70
C TYR A 62 -8.77 -13.25 -12.57
N LEU A 63 -8.06 -12.82 -11.52
CA LEU A 63 -7.75 -13.64 -10.36
C LEU A 63 -9.03 -14.16 -9.67
N LYS A 64 -10.03 -13.28 -9.48
CA LYS A 64 -11.32 -13.64 -8.89
C LYS A 64 -12.08 -14.66 -9.75
N ILE A 65 -12.21 -14.41 -11.05
CA ILE A 65 -12.98 -15.29 -11.95
C ILE A 65 -12.29 -16.65 -12.13
N ARG A 66 -10.96 -16.65 -12.31
CA ARG A 66 -10.23 -17.86 -12.71
C ARG A 66 -9.80 -18.74 -11.53
N TYR A 67 -9.49 -18.12 -10.40
CA TYR A 67 -8.88 -18.79 -9.24
C TYR A 67 -9.65 -18.57 -7.93
N GLY A 68 -10.72 -17.77 -7.92
CA GLY A 68 -11.46 -17.46 -6.70
C GLY A 68 -10.71 -16.53 -5.73
N ILE A 69 -9.57 -15.96 -6.14
CA ILE A 69 -8.77 -15.08 -5.29
C ILE A 69 -9.46 -13.71 -5.19
N GLU A 70 -9.76 -13.29 -3.97
CA GLU A 70 -10.37 -11.99 -3.68
C GLU A 70 -9.38 -11.09 -2.94
N ILE A 71 -9.21 -9.86 -3.43
CA ILE A 71 -8.23 -8.91 -2.89
C ILE A 71 -8.95 -7.67 -2.41
N ARG A 72 -8.77 -7.35 -1.14
CA ARG A 72 -9.43 -6.24 -0.46
C ARG A 72 -8.46 -5.55 0.49
N GLY A 73 -8.55 -4.24 0.59
CA GLY A 73 -7.79 -3.45 1.54
C GLY A 73 -8.70 -2.53 2.34
N TYR A 74 -8.19 -2.06 3.46
CA TYR A 74 -8.89 -1.13 4.33
C TYR A 74 -7.91 -0.25 5.10
N LEU A 75 -8.40 0.90 5.55
CA LEU A 75 -7.68 1.78 6.44
C LEU A 75 -7.63 1.19 7.85
N ALA A 76 -6.44 0.92 8.35
CA ALA A 76 -6.23 0.32 9.67
C ALA A 76 -5.93 1.36 10.75
N GLN A 77 -5.34 2.51 10.39
CA GLN A 77 -5.01 3.56 11.34
C GLN A 77 -4.79 4.92 10.65
N ILE A 78 -5.24 6.01 11.27
CA ILE A 78 -4.83 7.38 10.93
C ILE A 78 -4.30 8.06 12.18
N GLY A 79 -3.02 8.41 12.18
CA GLY A 79 -2.36 9.00 13.36
C GLY A 79 -2.67 8.22 14.64
N PRO A 80 -3.29 8.84 15.66
CA PRO A 80 -3.62 8.17 16.92
C PRO A 80 -4.88 7.27 16.84
N ILE A 81 -5.68 7.36 15.78
CA ILE A 81 -6.95 6.63 15.67
C ILE A 81 -6.69 5.26 15.04
N VAL A 82 -6.72 4.22 15.88
CA VAL A 82 -6.58 2.82 15.47
C VAL A 82 -7.97 2.22 15.23
N ILE A 83 -8.12 1.45 14.17
CA ILE A 83 -9.34 0.71 13.88
C ILE A 83 -9.26 -0.69 14.49
N GLU A 84 -10.24 -1.04 15.31
CA GLU A 84 -10.26 -2.29 16.08
C GLU A 84 -11.19 -3.34 15.48
N ASN A 85 -12.28 -2.89 14.84
CA ASN A 85 -13.27 -3.78 14.23
C ASN A 85 -13.15 -3.75 12.70
N VAL A 86 -13.23 -4.92 12.08
CA VAL A 86 -13.20 -5.04 10.62
C VAL A 86 -14.52 -5.59 10.12
N ASP A 87 -15.39 -4.68 9.67
CA ASP A 87 -16.56 -5.01 8.86
C ASP A 87 -16.25 -4.69 7.39
N TRP A 88 -16.19 -5.74 6.59
CA TRP A 88 -15.90 -5.66 5.18
C TRP A 88 -17.01 -4.98 4.36
N ASP A 89 -18.26 -5.03 4.81
CA ASP A 89 -19.39 -4.51 4.05
C ASP A 89 -19.43 -2.97 4.05
N VAL A 90 -18.76 -2.33 5.01
CA VAL A 90 -18.72 -0.86 5.11
C VAL A 90 -17.47 -0.23 4.49
N VAL A 91 -16.45 -1.00 4.12
CA VAL A 91 -15.17 -0.46 3.60
C VAL A 91 -15.39 0.45 2.39
N GLU A 92 -16.20 0.02 1.42
CA GLU A 92 -16.41 0.80 0.19
C GLU A 92 -17.55 1.82 0.30
N THR A 93 -18.21 1.95 1.46
CA THR A 93 -19.37 2.84 1.65
C THR A 93 -19.00 4.20 2.24
N ASN A 94 -17.73 4.40 2.60
CA ASN A 94 -17.22 5.64 3.19
C ASN A 94 -15.92 6.10 2.51
N PRO A 95 -15.60 7.41 2.55
CA PRO A 95 -14.45 7.96 1.81
C PRO A 95 -13.09 7.57 2.39
N PHE A 96 -13.05 6.94 3.58
CA PHE A 96 -11.82 6.58 4.27
C PHE A 96 -11.35 5.16 3.96
N PHE A 97 -12.18 4.33 3.34
CA PHE A 97 -12.00 2.88 3.34
C PHE A 97 -11.92 2.30 4.75
N CYS A 98 -12.60 2.93 5.71
CA CYS A 98 -12.64 2.50 7.09
C CYS A 98 -13.57 1.28 7.23
N PRO A 99 -13.13 0.17 7.83
CA PRO A 99 -13.97 -1.00 8.04
C PRO A 99 -14.81 -0.89 9.33
N ASP A 100 -14.77 0.23 10.05
CA ASP A 100 -15.53 0.48 11.27
C ASP A 100 -16.38 1.75 11.09
N ALA A 101 -17.69 1.56 10.93
CA ALA A 101 -18.64 2.66 10.78
C ALA A 101 -18.68 3.59 12.00
N GLY A 102 -18.44 3.05 13.20
CA GLY A 102 -18.42 3.82 14.46
C GLY A 102 -17.24 4.79 14.55
N LYS A 103 -16.18 4.58 13.77
CA LYS A 103 -14.98 5.43 13.73
C LYS A 103 -15.03 6.53 12.68
N VAL A 104 -15.95 6.47 11.71
CA VAL A 104 -15.97 7.42 10.58
C VAL A 104 -16.10 8.87 11.05
N LYS A 105 -17.00 9.16 12.00
CA LYS A 105 -17.18 10.53 12.51
C LYS A 105 -15.93 11.07 13.21
N GLU A 106 -15.25 10.22 13.98
CA GLU A 106 -14.00 10.55 14.67
C GLU A 106 -12.89 10.89 13.66
N LEU A 107 -12.78 10.11 12.57
CA LEU A 107 -11.86 10.38 11.47
C LEU A 107 -12.17 11.71 10.79
N GLU A 108 -13.44 11.99 10.49
CA GLU A 108 -13.86 13.28 9.88
C GLU A 108 -13.46 14.48 10.74
N ASP A 109 -13.78 14.44 12.03
CA ASP A 109 -13.43 15.51 12.97
C ASP A 109 -11.92 15.71 13.07
N TYR A 110 -11.15 14.62 13.09
CA TYR A 110 -9.70 14.68 13.12
C TYR A 110 -9.12 15.27 11.83
N MET A 111 -9.65 14.90 10.66
CA MET A 111 -9.22 15.49 9.39
C MET A 111 -9.56 16.98 9.31
N ASP A 112 -10.70 17.41 9.85
CA ASP A 112 -11.07 18.83 9.90
C ASP A 112 -10.18 19.62 10.86
N ALA A 113 -9.81 19.05 12.01
CA ALA A 113 -8.83 19.65 12.91
C ALA A 113 -7.47 19.85 12.21
N LEU A 114 -6.94 18.81 11.55
CA LEU A 114 -5.68 18.90 10.81
C LEU A 114 -5.72 19.96 9.69
N ARG A 115 -6.85 20.08 8.98
CA ARG A 115 -7.03 21.14 7.96
C ARG A 115 -6.99 22.53 8.56
N LYS A 116 -7.59 22.74 9.74
CA LYS A 116 -7.55 24.03 10.47
C LYS A 116 -6.14 24.35 10.96
N GLU A 117 -5.41 23.34 11.43
CA GLU A 117 -4.01 23.47 11.84
C GLU A 117 -3.05 23.69 10.65
N GLY A 118 -3.48 23.39 9.42
CA GLY A 118 -2.62 23.42 8.24
C GLY A 118 -1.56 22.32 8.24
N ASN A 119 -1.81 21.23 8.98
CA ASN A 119 -0.91 20.12 9.21
C ASN A 119 -1.35 18.84 8.46
N SER A 120 -0.57 17.77 8.58
CA SER A 120 -0.87 16.47 7.96
C SER A 120 -0.48 15.33 8.88
N ILE A 121 -0.98 14.13 8.58
CA ILE A 121 -0.72 12.93 9.37
C ILE A 121 -0.48 11.71 8.46
N GLY A 122 0.18 10.70 9.01
CA GLY A 122 0.39 9.41 8.35
C GLY A 122 -0.78 8.45 8.58
N ALA A 123 -0.71 7.29 7.93
CA ALA A 123 -1.70 6.24 8.06
C ALA A 123 -1.11 4.84 7.89
N ARG A 124 -1.83 3.84 8.38
CA ARG A 124 -1.62 2.42 8.08
C ARG A 124 -2.77 1.92 7.22
N VAL A 125 -2.44 1.21 6.15
CA VAL A 125 -3.42 0.51 5.30
C VAL A 125 -3.07 -0.98 5.33
N ASN A 126 -4.09 -1.81 5.46
CA ASN A 126 -3.96 -3.26 5.34
C ASN A 126 -4.50 -3.71 3.99
N VAL A 127 -3.90 -4.75 3.42
CA VAL A 127 -4.36 -5.42 2.20
C VAL A 127 -4.32 -6.93 2.43
N VAL A 128 -5.40 -7.60 2.03
CA VAL A 128 -5.62 -9.03 2.22
C VAL A 128 -5.97 -9.66 0.87
N ALA A 129 -5.38 -10.81 0.57
CA ALA A 129 -5.82 -11.68 -0.52
C ALA A 129 -6.31 -13.01 0.06
N THR A 130 -7.58 -13.32 -0.15
CA THR A 130 -8.22 -14.56 0.29
C THR A 130 -8.40 -15.53 -0.87
N GLY A 131 -8.67 -16.80 -0.57
CA GLY A 131 -8.82 -17.85 -1.61
C GLY A 131 -7.51 -18.21 -2.30
N MET A 132 -6.39 -18.03 -1.60
CA MET A 132 -5.06 -18.29 -2.15
C MET A 132 -4.80 -19.78 -2.33
N PRO A 133 -4.27 -20.23 -3.48
CA PRO A 133 -3.72 -21.57 -3.58
C PRO A 133 -2.34 -21.64 -2.92
N PRO A 134 -1.93 -22.81 -2.39
CA PRO A 134 -0.53 -23.03 -2.04
C PRO A 134 0.35 -23.12 -3.30
N GLY A 135 1.62 -22.76 -3.18
CA GLY A 135 2.62 -23.02 -4.23
C GLY A 135 2.99 -21.84 -5.14
N LEU A 136 2.46 -20.63 -4.93
CA LEU A 136 2.87 -19.43 -5.67
C LEU A 136 4.12 -18.81 -5.05
N GLY A 137 5.13 -18.46 -5.84
CA GLY A 137 6.37 -17.85 -5.36
C GLY A 137 7.60 -18.53 -5.95
N GLU A 138 8.68 -17.77 -6.06
CA GLU A 138 9.94 -18.23 -6.63
C GLU A 138 11.06 -18.08 -5.58
N PRO A 139 11.45 -19.16 -4.88
CA PRO A 139 12.40 -19.06 -3.77
C PRO A 139 13.74 -18.41 -4.13
N ILE A 140 14.42 -17.97 -3.07
CA ILE A 140 15.73 -17.30 -3.07
C ILE A 140 15.67 -15.85 -3.55
N PHE A 141 15.32 -15.59 -4.81
CA PHE A 141 15.45 -14.25 -5.41
C PHE A 141 14.13 -13.52 -5.65
N ASP A 142 13.08 -14.25 -6.04
CA ASP A 142 11.77 -13.70 -6.39
C ASP A 142 10.71 -14.24 -5.40
N ARG A 143 11.07 -14.24 -4.11
CA ARG A 143 10.19 -14.73 -3.05
C ARG A 143 8.90 -13.92 -3.08
N LEU A 144 7.75 -14.58 -2.91
CA LEU A 144 6.45 -13.93 -3.05
C LEU A 144 6.29 -12.72 -2.09
N ASP A 145 6.68 -12.89 -0.84
CA ASP A 145 6.68 -11.84 0.19
C ASP A 145 7.64 -10.69 -0.14
N ALA A 146 8.81 -10.99 -0.72
CA ALA A 146 9.77 -9.98 -1.17
C ALA A 146 9.21 -9.13 -2.32
N ASP A 147 8.55 -9.77 -3.31
CA ASP A 147 7.91 -9.06 -4.42
C ASP A 147 6.69 -8.24 -3.96
N ILE A 148 5.89 -8.79 -3.04
CA ILE A 148 4.80 -8.04 -2.40
C ILE A 148 5.38 -6.82 -1.67
N ALA A 149 6.43 -7.00 -0.88
CA ALA A 149 7.07 -5.91 -0.15
C ALA A 149 7.63 -4.84 -1.09
N HIS A 150 8.31 -5.24 -2.17
CA HIS A 150 8.81 -4.32 -3.18
C HIS A 150 7.66 -3.55 -3.86
N ALA A 151 6.62 -4.25 -4.30
CA ALA A 151 5.48 -3.64 -4.97
C ALA A 151 4.75 -2.64 -4.06
N LEU A 152 4.53 -2.98 -2.80
CA LEU A 152 3.89 -2.12 -1.81
C LEU A 152 4.79 -0.93 -1.42
N MET A 153 6.09 -1.15 -1.19
CA MET A 153 7.04 -0.08 -0.89
C MET A 153 7.23 0.90 -2.04
N SER A 154 6.98 0.46 -3.29
CA SER A 154 7.06 1.32 -4.48
C SER A 154 5.94 2.36 -4.58
N ILE A 155 4.91 2.28 -3.72
CA ILE A 155 3.82 3.26 -3.66
C ILE A 155 4.34 4.55 -3.02
N ASN A 156 4.00 5.70 -3.61
CA ASN A 156 4.42 6.99 -3.06
C ASN A 156 4.00 7.14 -1.58
N ALA A 157 4.89 7.74 -0.78
CA ALA A 157 4.74 7.95 0.66
C ALA A 157 4.79 6.68 1.55
N VAL A 158 4.85 5.47 1.00
CA VAL A 158 5.10 4.27 1.81
C VAL A 158 6.54 4.29 2.35
N LYS A 159 6.68 4.01 3.64
CA LYS A 159 7.94 3.99 4.39
C LYS A 159 8.20 2.69 5.14
N GLY A 160 7.19 1.83 5.26
CA GLY A 160 7.29 0.51 5.90
C GLY A 160 6.30 -0.44 5.26
N VAL A 161 6.68 -1.72 5.17
CA VAL A 161 5.80 -2.81 4.75
C VAL A 161 5.96 -3.95 5.75
N GLU A 162 4.86 -4.56 6.13
CA GLU A 162 4.80 -5.75 6.99
C GLU A 162 4.06 -6.87 6.27
N ILE A 163 4.48 -8.12 6.49
CA ILE A 163 3.78 -9.33 6.07
C ILE A 163 3.39 -10.11 7.33
N GLY A 164 2.15 -10.59 7.40
CA GLY A 164 1.63 -11.34 8.54
C GLY A 164 1.75 -10.57 9.86
N ALA A 165 2.38 -11.18 10.86
CA ALA A 165 2.67 -10.56 12.16
C ALA A 165 3.61 -9.36 12.06
N GLY A 166 4.34 -9.18 10.95
CA GLY A 166 5.21 -8.03 10.74
C GLY A 166 6.26 -7.87 11.84
N PHE A 167 6.43 -6.65 12.34
CA PHE A 167 7.36 -6.39 13.44
C PHE A 167 6.91 -7.00 14.77
N ALA A 168 5.63 -7.38 14.96
CA ALA A 168 5.21 -8.06 16.19
C ALA A 168 5.85 -9.45 16.34
N SER A 169 6.40 -10.02 15.27
CA SER A 169 7.13 -11.29 15.30
C SER A 169 8.36 -11.26 16.23
N ILE A 170 8.99 -10.11 16.45
CA ILE A 170 10.21 -10.01 17.27
C ILE A 170 9.96 -10.25 18.76
N GLU A 171 8.71 -10.10 19.21
CA GLU A 171 8.32 -10.30 20.61
C GLU A 171 7.78 -11.72 20.86
N GLN A 172 7.54 -12.50 19.80
CA GLN A 172 6.91 -13.81 19.88
C GLN A 172 7.94 -14.92 20.08
N LYS A 173 7.63 -15.89 20.95
CA LYS A 173 8.41 -17.13 21.03
C LYS A 173 8.11 -18.02 19.84
N GLY A 174 9.03 -18.89 19.46
CA GLY A 174 8.82 -19.83 18.36
C GLY A 174 7.65 -20.81 18.56
N THR A 175 7.17 -21.02 19.79
CA THR A 175 5.96 -21.80 20.10
C THR A 175 4.66 -21.01 19.88
N GLU A 176 4.74 -19.68 19.88
CA GLU A 176 3.62 -18.77 19.64
C GLU A 176 3.57 -18.37 18.16
N HIS A 177 4.73 -18.12 17.54
CA HIS A 177 4.83 -17.65 16.15
C HIS A 177 4.55 -18.72 15.11
N ARG A 178 4.74 -20.01 15.42
CA ARG A 178 4.58 -21.08 14.44
C ARG A 178 3.12 -21.26 14.09
N ASP A 179 2.81 -21.24 12.80
CA ASP A 179 1.46 -21.54 12.31
C ASP A 179 1.27 -23.07 12.28
N GLU A 180 0.72 -23.61 13.37
CA GLU A 180 0.43 -25.04 13.49
C GLU A 180 -0.69 -25.46 12.53
N MET A 181 -0.66 -26.73 12.12
CA MET A 181 -1.55 -27.28 11.10
C MET A 181 -2.25 -28.52 11.62
N THR A 182 -3.53 -28.65 11.25
CA THR A 182 -4.32 -29.88 11.40
C THR A 182 -4.88 -30.28 10.03
N PRO A 183 -5.43 -31.49 9.86
CA PRO A 183 -6.16 -31.83 8.64
C PRO A 183 -7.34 -30.89 8.33
N ALA A 184 -7.88 -30.19 9.33
CA ALA A 184 -8.96 -29.22 9.18
C ALA A 184 -8.49 -27.82 8.77
N GLY A 185 -7.18 -27.52 8.88
CA GLY A 185 -6.60 -26.24 8.49
C GLY A 185 -5.48 -25.77 9.42
N PHE A 186 -4.91 -24.61 9.07
CA PHE A 186 -3.98 -23.88 9.95
C PHE A 186 -4.69 -23.30 11.17
N LEU A 187 -3.99 -23.23 12.31
CA LEU A 187 -4.53 -22.73 13.58
C LEU A 187 -4.28 -21.23 13.80
N SER A 188 -3.36 -20.64 13.03
CA SER A 188 -3.01 -19.22 13.05
C SER A 188 -2.40 -18.82 11.70
N ASN A 189 -2.21 -17.52 11.44
CA ASN A 189 -1.59 -16.99 10.22
C ASN A 189 -0.57 -15.86 10.51
N HIS A 190 0.38 -16.13 11.39
CA HIS A 190 1.47 -15.22 11.73
C HIS A 190 2.44 -15.00 10.56
N ALA A 191 2.60 -15.99 9.69
CA ALA A 191 3.39 -15.89 8.47
C ALA A 191 2.76 -15.00 7.40
N GLY A 192 1.46 -14.67 7.51
CA GLY A 192 0.76 -13.84 6.53
C GLY A 192 0.65 -14.50 5.16
N GLY A 193 0.42 -15.81 5.14
CA GLY A 193 0.16 -16.59 3.94
C GLY A 193 1.37 -16.96 3.10
N VAL A 194 2.60 -16.61 3.53
CA VAL A 194 3.84 -16.92 2.80
C VAL A 194 4.83 -17.64 3.71
N LEU A 195 5.23 -18.86 3.31
CA LEU A 195 6.21 -19.68 4.02
C LEU A 195 7.36 -20.01 3.06
N GLY A 196 8.60 -19.69 3.47
CA GLY A 196 9.77 -19.93 2.63
C GLY A 196 9.77 -19.16 1.30
N GLY A 197 8.98 -18.08 1.18
CA GLY A 197 8.79 -17.33 -0.06
C GLY A 197 7.74 -17.90 -1.00
N ILE A 198 6.95 -18.88 -0.56
CA ILE A 198 5.88 -19.54 -1.32
C ILE A 198 4.55 -19.39 -0.56
N SER A 199 3.43 -19.20 -1.27
CA SER A 199 2.11 -19.14 -0.66
C SER A 199 1.77 -20.46 0.05
N SER A 200 1.28 -20.37 1.29
CA SER A 200 0.88 -21.54 2.09
C SER A 200 -0.56 -22.01 1.80
N GLY A 201 -1.34 -21.18 1.09
CA GLY A 201 -2.78 -21.36 0.90
C GLY A 201 -3.63 -20.60 1.92
N GLN A 202 -3.01 -20.10 2.99
CA GLN A 202 -3.64 -19.15 3.90
C GLN A 202 -3.78 -17.78 3.24
N ASP A 203 -4.59 -16.91 3.83
CA ASP A 203 -4.73 -15.54 3.35
C ASP A 203 -3.39 -14.81 3.36
N ILE A 204 -3.08 -14.11 2.28
CA ILE A 204 -1.95 -13.19 2.27
C ILE A 204 -2.38 -11.94 3.01
N VAL A 205 -1.62 -11.58 4.05
CA VAL A 205 -1.89 -10.39 4.88
C VAL A 205 -0.67 -9.49 4.83
N ALA A 206 -0.86 -8.25 4.38
CA ALA A 206 0.19 -7.25 4.36
C ALA A 206 -0.31 -5.89 4.85
N SER A 207 0.61 -5.10 5.41
CA SER A 207 0.34 -3.73 5.85
C SER A 207 1.37 -2.77 5.27
N ILE A 208 0.94 -1.54 4.98
CA ILE A 208 1.81 -0.44 4.58
C ILE A 208 1.70 0.72 5.57
N ALA A 209 2.86 1.30 5.92
CA ALA A 209 2.95 2.53 6.69
C ALA A 209 3.23 3.71 5.76
N LEU A 210 2.31 4.67 5.72
CA LEU A 210 2.41 5.88 4.91
C LEU A 210 2.82 7.07 5.77
N LYS A 211 3.85 7.79 5.33
CA LYS A 211 4.26 9.04 5.99
C LYS A 211 3.21 10.15 5.82
N PRO A 212 3.25 11.19 6.67
CA PRO A 212 2.44 12.39 6.47
C PRO A 212 2.66 13.10 5.13
N THR A 213 1.61 13.76 4.63
CA THR A 213 1.66 14.55 3.40
C THR A 213 2.68 15.69 3.53
N SER A 214 3.66 15.75 2.64
CA SER A 214 4.78 16.69 2.81
C SER A 214 4.50 18.13 2.38
N SER A 215 3.43 18.37 1.62
CA SER A 215 3.01 19.72 1.24
C SER A 215 2.12 20.32 2.34
N LEU A 216 2.66 21.30 3.06
CA LEU A 216 1.99 21.99 4.16
C LEU A 216 1.83 23.49 3.87
N ARG A 217 0.82 24.08 4.52
CA ARG A 217 0.60 25.54 4.55
C ARG A 217 1.49 26.23 5.58
N LEU A 218 1.98 25.48 6.56
CA LEU A 218 2.97 25.95 7.52
C LEU A 218 4.32 26.11 6.83
N PRO A 219 5.04 27.23 7.06
CA PRO A 219 6.35 27.43 6.45
C PRO A 219 7.40 26.44 6.94
N GLY A 220 8.22 25.94 6.02
CA GLY A 220 9.32 25.02 6.30
C GLY A 220 10.64 25.51 5.71
N LYS A 221 11.75 25.22 6.39
CA LYS A 221 13.11 25.53 5.90
C LYS A 221 13.48 24.59 4.74
N SER A 222 14.13 25.13 3.73
CA SER A 222 14.71 24.38 2.62
C SER A 222 15.88 25.15 1.98
N VAL A 223 16.35 24.68 0.82
CA VAL A 223 17.32 25.39 -0.03
C VAL A 223 16.79 25.54 -1.45
N ASN A 224 17.26 26.58 -2.16
CA ASN A 224 16.99 26.77 -3.58
C ASN A 224 18.02 26.04 -4.47
N LEU A 225 17.90 26.20 -5.79
CA LEU A 225 18.84 25.63 -6.77
C LEU A 225 20.29 26.13 -6.60
N GLN A 226 20.48 27.32 -6.04
CA GLN A 226 21.78 27.92 -5.74
C GLN A 226 22.36 27.42 -4.41
N GLY A 227 21.60 26.64 -3.63
CA GLY A 227 22.01 26.15 -2.31
C GLY A 227 21.80 27.17 -1.18
N GLU A 228 21.12 28.27 -1.45
CA GLU A 228 20.83 29.31 -0.46
C GLU A 228 19.63 28.90 0.40
N PRO A 229 19.61 29.26 1.69
CA PRO A 229 18.49 28.96 2.58
C PRO A 229 17.24 29.72 2.13
N VAL A 230 16.13 29.00 1.99
CA VAL A 230 14.82 29.54 1.65
C VAL A 230 13.72 28.96 2.53
N GLU A 231 12.62 29.68 2.62
CA GLU A 231 11.38 29.15 3.21
C GLU A 231 10.47 28.61 2.11
N VAL A 232 9.81 27.48 2.39
CA VAL A 232 8.86 26.85 1.47
C VAL A 232 7.50 26.77 2.15
N VAL A 233 6.50 27.31 1.46
CA VAL A 233 5.08 27.18 1.79
C VAL A 233 4.40 26.65 0.54
N THR A 234 3.55 25.64 0.68
CA THR A 234 2.74 25.16 -0.45
C THR A 234 1.32 25.69 -0.29
N GLU A 235 0.95 26.62 -1.17
CA GLU A 235 -0.40 27.19 -1.22
C GLU A 235 -1.32 26.24 -2.01
N GLY A 236 -2.55 26.06 -1.53
CA GLY A 236 -3.55 25.23 -2.21
C GLY A 236 -4.33 24.28 -1.29
N ARG A 237 -5.14 23.41 -1.91
CA ARG A 237 -5.81 22.29 -1.24
C ARG A 237 -4.90 21.08 -1.33
N HIS A 238 -4.30 20.70 -0.20
CA HIS A 238 -3.55 19.44 -0.09
C HIS A 238 -4.32 18.46 0.77
N ASP A 239 -4.14 17.18 0.48
CA ASP A 239 -4.75 16.13 1.25
C ASP A 239 -4.03 16.02 2.61
N PRO A 240 -4.69 16.28 3.76
CA PRO A 240 -4.09 16.14 5.08
C PRO A 240 -3.63 14.70 5.39
N CYS A 241 -4.11 13.68 4.66
CA CYS A 241 -3.61 12.32 4.77
C CYS A 241 -3.69 11.59 3.42
N VAL A 242 -2.57 11.55 2.68
CA VAL A 242 -2.49 10.80 1.42
C VAL A 242 -2.71 9.28 1.59
N GLY A 243 -2.55 8.76 2.80
CA GLY A 243 -2.69 7.33 3.08
C GLY A 243 -4.10 6.78 2.87
N ILE A 244 -5.14 7.62 3.01
CA ILE A 244 -6.53 7.21 2.76
C ILE A 244 -6.71 6.66 1.33
N ARG A 245 -6.09 7.33 0.35
CA ARG A 245 -6.21 6.96 -1.07
C ARG A 245 -5.29 5.81 -1.46
N ALA A 246 -4.44 5.34 -0.55
CA ALA A 246 -3.50 4.27 -0.83
C ALA A 246 -4.17 2.89 -0.88
N THR A 247 -5.34 2.72 -0.26
CA THR A 247 -6.08 1.44 -0.21
C THR A 247 -6.26 0.79 -1.59
N PRO A 248 -6.94 1.42 -2.58
CA PRO A 248 -7.09 0.81 -3.90
C PRO A 248 -5.76 0.62 -4.65
N ILE A 249 -4.73 1.40 -4.32
CA ILE A 249 -3.39 1.27 -4.92
C ILE A 249 -2.69 0.03 -4.35
N ALA A 250 -2.77 -0.21 -3.05
CA ALA A 250 -2.20 -1.37 -2.38
C ALA A 250 -2.86 -2.67 -2.90
N GLU A 251 -4.19 -2.68 -3.01
CA GLU A 251 -4.92 -3.78 -3.65
C GLU A 251 -4.45 -4.06 -5.08
N ALA A 252 -4.29 -3.00 -5.87
CA ALA A 252 -3.84 -3.11 -7.25
C ALA A 252 -2.42 -3.68 -7.35
N MET A 253 -1.50 -3.20 -6.51
CA MET A 253 -0.13 -3.69 -6.49
C MET A 253 -0.05 -5.16 -6.04
N LEU A 254 -0.81 -5.56 -5.02
CA LEU A 254 -0.90 -6.96 -4.63
C LEU A 254 -1.46 -7.82 -5.76
N ALA A 255 -2.54 -7.37 -6.42
CA ALA A 255 -3.14 -8.10 -7.53
C ALA A 255 -2.18 -8.29 -8.71
N ILE A 256 -1.38 -7.29 -9.05
CA ILE A 256 -0.38 -7.38 -10.12
C ILE A 256 0.69 -8.41 -9.76
N VAL A 257 1.22 -8.40 -8.53
CA VAL A 257 2.20 -9.38 -8.08
C VAL A 257 1.64 -10.80 -8.10
N LEU A 258 0.44 -11.00 -7.54
CA LEU A 258 -0.20 -12.31 -7.53
C LEU A 258 -0.51 -12.82 -8.94
N MET A 259 -0.90 -11.94 -9.86
CA MET A 259 -1.10 -12.30 -11.25
C MET A 259 0.21 -12.74 -11.93
N ASP A 260 1.31 -12.04 -11.68
CA ASP A 260 2.63 -12.42 -12.22
C ASP A 260 3.06 -13.81 -11.71
N HIS A 261 3.02 -14.02 -10.39
CA HIS A 261 3.35 -15.30 -9.77
C HIS A 261 2.43 -16.44 -10.22
N MET A 262 1.15 -16.17 -10.44
CA MET A 262 0.22 -17.15 -11.00
C MET A 262 0.59 -17.55 -12.43
N LEU A 263 0.98 -16.59 -13.27
CA LEU A 263 1.41 -16.87 -14.64
C LEU A 263 2.72 -17.65 -14.67
N ARG A 264 3.69 -17.32 -13.81
CA ARG A 264 4.94 -18.06 -13.63
C ARG A 264 4.69 -19.49 -13.17
N HIS A 265 3.90 -19.66 -12.11
CA HIS A 265 3.52 -20.97 -11.58
C HIS A 265 2.84 -21.83 -12.67
N ARG A 266 1.90 -21.24 -13.43
CA ARG A 266 1.27 -21.92 -14.56
C ARG A 266 2.26 -22.31 -15.65
N ALA A 267 3.31 -21.55 -15.90
CA ALA A 267 4.29 -21.86 -16.95
C ALA A 267 5.31 -22.93 -16.52
N GLN A 268 5.68 -22.95 -15.25
CA GLN A 268 6.80 -23.76 -14.75
C GLN A 268 6.34 -25.04 -14.02
N ASN A 269 5.20 -24.98 -13.32
CA ASN A 269 4.79 -25.98 -12.33
C ASN A 269 3.41 -26.59 -12.61
N MET A 270 2.84 -26.41 -13.82
CA MET A 270 1.46 -26.84 -14.15
C MET A 270 1.18 -28.31 -13.87
N ASP A 271 2.16 -29.18 -14.08
CA ASP A 271 2.02 -30.63 -13.96
C ASP A 271 2.44 -31.17 -12.58
N VAL A 272 2.86 -30.30 -11.66
CA VAL A 272 3.24 -30.71 -10.30
C VAL A 272 2.00 -31.22 -9.57
N LYS A 273 2.08 -32.47 -9.08
CA LYS A 273 1.04 -33.10 -8.26
C LYS A 273 1.64 -33.50 -6.93
N SER A 274 1.26 -32.79 -5.86
CA SER A 274 1.61 -33.19 -4.50
C SER A 274 0.80 -34.41 -4.10
N VAL A 275 1.44 -35.39 -3.45
CA VAL A 275 0.76 -36.52 -2.80
C VAL A 275 0.12 -36.10 -1.47
N THR A 276 0.56 -34.98 -0.91
CA THR A 276 -0.02 -34.39 0.30
C THR A 276 -1.27 -33.60 -0.06
N PRO A 277 -2.40 -33.83 0.63
CA PRO A 277 -3.61 -33.05 0.39
C PRO A 277 -3.39 -31.57 0.72
N VAL A 278 -4.09 -30.69 0.01
CA VAL A 278 -4.11 -29.25 0.34
C VAL A 278 -4.80 -29.08 1.69
N ILE A 279 -4.07 -28.53 2.65
CA ILE A 279 -4.62 -28.18 3.98
C ILE A 279 -5.44 -26.89 3.82
N PRO A 280 -6.66 -26.82 4.39
CA PRO A 280 -7.47 -25.59 4.36
C PRO A 280 -6.76 -24.39 5.00
N SER A 281 -7.09 -23.18 4.53
CA SER A 281 -6.46 -21.93 4.98
C SER A 281 -6.63 -21.64 6.48
N GLY A 282 -7.67 -22.18 7.11
CA GLY A 282 -7.91 -22.08 8.55
C GLY A 282 -8.79 -23.24 9.02
N ALA A 283 -8.57 -23.67 10.27
CA ALA A 283 -9.55 -24.47 11.00
C ALA A 283 -10.71 -23.53 11.35
N GLY A 284 -11.86 -23.72 10.70
CA GLY A 284 -13.01 -22.80 10.79
C GLY A 284 -13.49 -22.47 12.20
#